data_AF-A0A852HUQ5-F1
#
_entry.id   AF-A0A852HUQ5-F1
#
_cell.length_a   1.000
_cell.length_b   1.000
_cell.length_c   1.000
_cell.angle_alpha   90.00
_cell.angle_beta   90.00
_cell.angle_gamma   90.00
#
_symmetry.space_group_name_H-M   'P 1'
#
loop_
_entity.id
_entity.type
_entity.pdbx_description
1 polymer ?
#
loop_
_entity_poly.entity_id
_entity_poly.type
_entity_poly.pdbx_seq_one_letter_code
_entity_poly.pdbx_strand_id
1 'polypeptide(L)'
;KVLCVCKRKLHYSVSVVTVYPDLCTISLVAVGDMNKRVDKLLFWEDVYGFDMSCMKKAVIPEAVVELLDPNTLISTASVIKHIDCNTASTPDLEFSSDFTLSITMSTQCTAIAGYFDVFFEKNCHNKVLFSTGPQCTKTHWKQTIFLLEKPIPVEAGEALRGKITVRKNRKDPRSLFITLSVKDTQQTYSLQ
;
A
#
# COMPACT_ATOMS: atom_id res chain seq x y z
N LYS A 1 2.32 -9.01 7.65
CA LYS A 1 3.14 -9.56 8.78
C LYS A 1 3.10 -8.68 10.05
N VAL A 2 3.11 -7.33 9.96
CA VAL A 2 2.89 -6.43 11.13
C VAL A 2 1.61 -6.80 11.91
N LEU A 3 0.51 -7.05 11.20
CA LEU A 3 -0.74 -7.57 11.77
C LEU A 3 -0.61 -8.88 12.57
N CYS A 4 0.38 -9.71 12.25
CA CYS A 4 0.59 -11.02 12.87
C CYS A 4 1.25 -10.89 14.26
N VAL A 5 2.10 -9.87 14.45
CA VAL A 5 2.77 -9.58 15.73
C VAL A 5 1.75 -9.11 16.77
N CYS A 6 0.87 -8.17 16.41
CA CYS A 6 -0.22 -7.69 17.28
C CYS A 6 -1.11 -8.85 17.77
N LYS A 7 -1.37 -9.84 16.89
CA LYS A 7 -2.23 -10.99 17.22
C LYS A 7 -1.66 -11.93 18.28
N ARG A 8 -0.32 -12.04 18.42
CA ARG A 8 0.31 -12.93 19.41
C ARG A 8 0.26 -12.35 20.84
N LYS A 9 0.24 -11.02 21.01
CA LYS A 9 0.15 -10.38 22.33
C LYS A 9 -1.19 -10.68 23.03
N LEU A 10 -2.30 -10.73 22.28
CA LEU A 10 -3.62 -11.04 22.85
C LEU A 10 -3.69 -12.39 23.59
N HIS A 11 -2.78 -13.33 23.32
CA HIS A 11 -2.76 -14.63 23.99
C HIS A 11 -1.96 -14.68 25.30
N TYR A 12 -1.06 -13.72 25.55
CA TYR A 12 -0.21 -13.68 26.74
C TYR A 12 -0.47 -12.38 27.49
N SER A 13 -1.53 -12.37 28.31
CA SER A 13 -1.90 -11.25 29.17
C SER A 13 -0.92 -11.15 30.36
N VAL A 14 0.24 -10.54 30.11
CA VAL A 14 1.25 -10.25 31.15
C VAL A 14 1.58 -8.76 31.09
N SER A 15 1.29 -8.06 32.19
CA SER A 15 1.33 -6.59 32.35
C SER A 15 2.72 -5.94 32.16
N VAL A 16 3.77 -6.74 31.96
CA VAL A 16 5.18 -6.29 31.97
C VAL A 16 5.90 -6.48 30.63
N VAL A 17 5.24 -7.00 29.60
CA VAL A 17 5.91 -7.32 28.32
C VAL A 17 5.72 -6.20 27.30
N THR A 18 6.84 -5.60 26.88
CA THR A 18 6.90 -4.68 25.73
C THR A 18 7.04 -5.49 24.45
N VAL A 19 6.23 -5.17 23.45
CA VAL A 19 6.28 -5.81 22.13
C VAL A 19 7.11 -4.94 21.19
N TYR A 20 8.04 -5.59 20.50
CA TYR A 20 8.84 -5.00 19.44
C TYR A 20 8.56 -5.70 18.09
N PRO A 21 8.58 -4.98 16.97
CA PRO A 21 8.61 -3.51 16.90
C PRO A 21 7.40 -2.88 17.60
N ASP A 22 7.60 -1.74 18.25
CA ASP A 22 6.57 -1.10 19.06
C ASP A 22 5.64 -0.24 18.21
N LEU A 23 6.17 0.43 17.18
CA LEU A 23 5.38 1.26 16.28
C LEU A 23 5.56 0.84 14.83
N CYS A 24 4.49 0.94 14.06
CA CYS A 24 4.49 0.77 12.62
C CYS A 24 3.61 1.82 11.97
N THR A 25 4.01 2.31 10.80
CA THR A 25 3.20 3.19 9.95
C THR A 25 2.92 2.54 8.61
N ILE A 26 1.78 2.86 8.01
CA ILE A 26 1.47 2.50 6.63
C ILE A 26 1.33 3.79 5.85
N SER A 27 2.00 3.87 4.71
CA SER A 27 2.08 5.06 3.87
C SER A 27 1.69 4.74 2.44
N LEU A 28 1.04 5.69 1.77
CA LEU A 28 0.73 5.64 0.34
C LEU A 28 1.54 6.69 -0.43
N VAL A 29 1.84 6.40 -1.69
CA VAL A 29 2.48 7.32 -2.64
C VAL A 29 1.91 7.11 -4.05
N ALA A 30 1.78 8.17 -4.84
CA ALA A 30 1.35 8.09 -6.23
C ALA A 30 2.51 7.71 -7.17
N VAL A 31 2.20 6.93 -8.21
CA VAL A 31 3.17 6.41 -9.18
C VAL A 31 2.73 6.74 -10.60
N GLY A 32 3.65 7.31 -11.39
CA GLY A 32 3.49 7.54 -12.82
C GLY A 32 4.46 6.70 -13.63
N ASP A 33 4.10 5.45 -13.91
CA ASP A 33 4.92 4.50 -14.67
C ASP A 33 4.11 3.92 -15.83
N MET A 34 4.16 4.61 -16.98
CA MET A 34 3.45 4.18 -18.18
C MET A 34 4.05 2.90 -18.79
N ASN A 35 5.35 2.66 -18.63
CA ASN A 35 6.00 1.47 -19.17
C ASN A 35 5.48 0.21 -18.44
N LYS A 36 5.45 0.23 -17.11
CA LYS A 36 4.86 -0.88 -16.34
C LYS A 36 3.37 -1.07 -16.66
N ARG A 37 2.64 0.01 -16.91
CA ARG A 37 1.24 -0.09 -17.34
C ARG A 37 1.11 -0.81 -18.68
N VAL A 38 1.97 -0.48 -19.66
CA VAL A 38 1.99 -1.16 -20.96
C VAL A 38 2.22 -2.65 -20.75
N ASP A 39 3.27 -3.01 -19.99
CA ASP A 39 3.66 -4.40 -19.77
C ASP A 39 2.60 -5.23 -19.01
N LYS A 40 1.88 -4.63 -18.06
CA LYS A 40 0.94 -5.35 -17.19
C LYS A 40 -0.51 -5.31 -17.69
N LEU A 41 -0.91 -4.26 -18.40
CA LEU A 41 -2.28 -4.07 -18.87
C LEU A 41 -2.40 -4.10 -20.39
N LEU A 42 -1.60 -3.33 -21.12
CA LEU A 42 -1.73 -3.24 -22.58
C LEU A 42 -1.20 -4.49 -23.30
N PHE A 43 -0.31 -5.25 -22.66
CA PHE A 43 0.10 -6.59 -23.14
C PHE A 43 -1.10 -7.47 -23.50
N TRP A 44 -2.20 -7.38 -22.74
CA TRP A 44 -3.39 -8.18 -23.00
C TRP A 44 -4.21 -7.71 -24.20
N GLU A 45 -3.97 -6.53 -24.76
CA GLU A 45 -4.65 -6.08 -25.99
C GLU A 45 -4.13 -6.82 -27.24
N ASP A 46 -2.87 -7.24 -27.22
CA ASP A 46 -2.24 -7.93 -28.33
C ASP A 46 -1.20 -8.94 -27.80
N VAL A 47 -1.66 -10.15 -27.55
CA VAL A 47 -0.82 -11.28 -27.15
C VAL A 47 -0.50 -12.08 -28.41
N TYR A 48 0.54 -11.66 -29.14
CA TYR A 48 0.99 -12.32 -30.39
C TYR A 48 -0.07 -12.37 -31.51
N GLY A 49 -0.85 -11.31 -31.70
CA GLY A 49 -1.93 -11.19 -32.67
C GLY A 49 -3.32 -11.52 -32.12
N PHE A 50 -3.43 -11.86 -30.84
CA PHE A 50 -4.68 -12.22 -30.19
C PHE A 50 -5.12 -11.16 -29.16
N ASP A 51 -6.34 -10.64 -29.32
CA ASP A 51 -6.96 -9.74 -28.32
C ASP A 51 -7.44 -10.55 -27.11
N MET A 52 -6.73 -10.37 -25.98
CA MET A 52 -7.05 -10.94 -24.67
C MET A 52 -7.47 -9.86 -23.66
N SER A 53 -7.98 -8.73 -24.13
CA SER A 53 -8.29 -7.55 -23.30
C SER A 53 -9.26 -7.84 -22.14
N CYS A 54 -10.04 -8.93 -22.24
CA CYS A 54 -10.88 -9.44 -21.15
C CYS A 54 -10.08 -9.76 -19.87
N MET A 55 -8.81 -10.14 -19.98
CA MET A 55 -7.92 -10.46 -18.86
C MET A 55 -7.60 -9.24 -17.97
N LYS A 56 -7.67 -8.03 -18.52
CA LYS A 56 -7.46 -6.80 -17.72
C LYS A 56 -8.39 -6.73 -16.52
N LYS A 57 -9.64 -7.19 -16.68
CA LYS A 57 -10.64 -7.21 -15.59
C LYS A 57 -10.27 -8.17 -14.46
N ALA A 58 -9.44 -9.17 -14.73
CA ALA A 58 -8.92 -10.09 -13.72
C ALA A 58 -7.65 -9.57 -13.06
N VAL A 59 -6.77 -8.88 -13.81
CA VAL A 59 -5.47 -8.39 -13.32
C VAL A 59 -5.62 -7.11 -12.48
N ILE A 60 -6.49 -6.19 -12.89
CA ILE A 60 -6.68 -4.88 -12.25
C ILE A 60 -7.06 -4.98 -10.75
N PRO A 61 -7.95 -5.90 -10.33
CA PRO A 61 -8.26 -6.11 -8.92
C PRO A 61 -7.17 -6.82 -8.10
N GLU A 62 -6.05 -7.24 -8.69
CA GLU A 62 -4.97 -7.89 -7.94
C GLU A 62 -3.91 -6.87 -7.53
N ALA A 63 -3.60 -6.80 -6.23
CA ALA A 63 -2.50 -5.98 -5.74
C ALA A 63 -1.15 -6.70 -6.00
N VAL A 64 -0.18 -5.99 -6.58
CA VAL A 64 1.11 -6.57 -7.00
C VAL A 64 2.21 -6.22 -6.00
N VAL A 65 3.07 -7.19 -5.64
CA VAL A 65 4.21 -6.95 -4.74
C VAL A 65 5.52 -6.95 -5.52
N GLU A 66 6.02 -5.76 -5.84
CA GLU A 66 7.18 -5.55 -6.71
C GLU A 66 8.05 -4.40 -6.23
N LEU A 67 9.31 -4.37 -6.72
CA LEU A 67 10.20 -3.24 -6.47
C LEU A 67 9.76 -2.08 -7.37
N LEU A 68 9.56 -0.93 -6.76
CA LEU A 68 9.22 0.29 -7.45
C LEU A 68 10.49 1.09 -7.73
N ASP A 69 10.60 1.66 -8.95
CA ASP A 69 11.67 2.59 -9.27
C ASP A 69 11.39 3.94 -8.55
N PRO A 70 12.30 4.43 -7.70
CA PRO A 70 12.13 5.70 -7.00
C PRO A 70 11.85 6.89 -7.92
N ASN A 71 12.30 6.84 -9.17
CA ASN A 71 12.11 7.92 -10.16
C ASN A 71 10.67 7.98 -10.70
N THR A 72 9.88 6.94 -10.49
CA THR A 72 8.46 6.88 -10.94
C THR A 72 7.50 7.45 -9.91
N LEU A 73 8.00 7.90 -8.76
CA LEU A 73 7.18 8.53 -7.72
C LEU A 73 6.81 9.95 -8.12
N ILE A 74 5.52 10.26 -8.05
CA ILE A 74 4.98 11.55 -8.50
C ILE A 74 4.28 12.33 -7.39
N SER A 75 4.41 11.87 -6.14
CA SER A 75 3.89 12.58 -4.98
C SER A 75 4.79 12.41 -3.76
N THR A 76 4.56 13.25 -2.76
CA THR A 76 5.00 12.95 -1.38
C THR A 76 4.18 11.78 -0.81
N ALA A 77 4.76 11.08 0.16
CA ALA A 77 4.07 10.01 0.86
C ALA A 77 3.06 10.56 1.87
N SER A 78 1.93 9.86 2.02
CA SER A 78 0.88 10.18 3.00
C SER A 78 0.70 8.99 3.94
N VAL A 79 0.87 9.21 5.25
CA VAL A 79 0.66 8.18 6.27
C VAL A 79 -0.85 7.99 6.48
N ILE A 80 -1.32 6.76 6.30
CA ILE A 80 -2.74 6.39 6.40
C ILE A 80 -3.08 5.62 7.67
N LYS A 81 -2.08 5.11 8.38
CA LYS A 81 -2.29 4.35 9.62
C LYS A 81 -1.05 4.36 10.48
N HIS A 82 -1.25 4.63 11.77
CA HIS A 82 -0.30 4.35 12.83
C HIS A 82 -0.78 3.12 13.61
N ILE A 83 0.14 2.23 13.95
CA ILE A 83 -0.11 1.02 14.73
C ILE A 83 0.91 0.96 15.86
N ASP A 84 0.44 1.10 17.09
CA ASP A 84 1.22 0.79 18.29
C ASP A 84 0.95 -0.67 18.67
N CYS A 85 1.93 -1.54 18.48
CA CYS A 85 1.81 -2.97 18.76
C CYS A 85 1.58 -3.29 20.24
N ASN A 86 1.78 -2.31 21.14
CA ASN A 86 1.51 -2.49 22.56
C ASN A 86 0.05 -2.28 22.94
N THR A 87 -0.69 -1.50 22.16
CA THR A 87 -2.09 -1.12 22.43
C THR A 87 -3.06 -1.59 21.35
N ALA A 88 -2.58 -1.90 20.14
CA ALA A 88 -3.41 -2.30 19.01
C ALA A 88 -4.15 -3.62 19.26
N SER A 89 -5.41 -3.62 18.88
CA SER A 89 -6.33 -4.75 18.95
C SER A 89 -6.68 -5.28 17.55
N THR A 90 -7.28 -6.47 17.47
CA THR A 90 -7.61 -7.06 16.15
C THR A 90 -8.59 -6.24 15.30
N PRO A 91 -9.60 -5.53 15.86
CA PRO A 91 -10.43 -4.61 15.09
C PRO A 91 -9.68 -3.42 14.50
N ASP A 92 -8.59 -2.96 15.12
CA ASP A 92 -7.82 -1.79 14.64
C ASP A 92 -7.12 -2.05 13.30
N LEU A 93 -7.05 -3.32 12.89
CA LEU A 93 -6.45 -3.79 11.67
C LEU A 93 -7.40 -3.70 10.46
N GLU A 94 -8.70 -3.52 10.69
CA GLU A 94 -9.69 -3.17 9.67
C GLU A 94 -10.02 -1.69 9.84
N PHE A 95 -9.59 -0.85 8.90
CA PHE A 95 -9.67 0.60 9.06
C PHE A 95 -10.06 1.30 7.77
N SER A 96 -10.48 2.55 7.92
CA SER A 96 -10.63 3.48 6.81
C SER A 96 -9.89 4.77 7.15
N SER A 97 -9.20 5.34 6.18
CA SER A 97 -8.52 6.62 6.32
C SER A 97 -8.69 7.42 5.05
N ASP A 98 -8.96 8.71 5.21
CA ASP A 98 -8.75 9.66 4.13
C ASP A 98 -7.24 9.91 3.99
N PHE A 99 -6.80 10.24 2.79
CA PHE A 99 -5.40 10.54 2.49
C PHE A 99 -5.31 11.70 1.51
N THR A 100 -4.16 12.36 1.49
CA THR A 100 -3.85 13.43 0.54
C THR A 100 -2.41 13.26 0.07
N LEU A 101 -2.24 13.05 -1.23
CA LEU A 101 -0.95 12.91 -1.89
C LEU A 101 -0.63 14.24 -2.57
N SER A 102 0.42 14.93 -2.12
CA SER A 102 0.87 16.17 -2.75
C SER A 102 1.69 15.83 -3.99
N ILE A 103 1.14 16.13 -5.16
CA ILE A 103 1.75 15.79 -6.45
C ILE A 103 2.97 16.67 -6.69
N THR A 104 4.08 16.05 -7.08
CA THR A 104 5.37 16.71 -7.32
C THR A 104 5.70 16.85 -8.80
N MET A 105 5.04 16.10 -9.68
CA MET A 105 5.30 16.10 -11.12
C MET A 105 3.99 15.99 -11.91
N SER A 106 3.81 16.87 -12.90
CA SER A 106 2.67 16.82 -13.84
C SER A 106 2.81 15.64 -14.79
N THR A 107 1.93 14.65 -14.68
CA THR A 107 1.93 13.43 -15.52
C THR A 107 0.64 12.63 -15.32
N GLN A 108 0.57 11.39 -15.81
CA GLN A 108 -0.49 10.46 -15.50
C GLN A 108 -0.14 9.60 -14.29
N CYS A 109 -0.96 9.68 -13.25
CA CYS A 109 -0.95 8.75 -12.13
C CYS A 109 -1.52 7.40 -12.60
N THR A 110 -0.65 6.39 -12.65
CA THR A 110 -0.96 5.04 -13.16
C THR A 110 -1.29 4.04 -12.06
N ALA A 111 -0.76 4.27 -10.86
CA ALA A 111 -0.92 3.39 -9.71
C ALA A 111 -0.75 4.17 -8.40
N ILE A 112 -1.24 3.58 -7.31
CA ILE A 112 -0.88 3.99 -5.94
C ILE A 112 -0.05 2.87 -5.34
N ALA A 113 1.08 3.21 -4.74
CA ALA A 113 1.92 2.26 -4.02
C ALA A 113 1.75 2.43 -2.51
N GLY A 114 1.75 1.31 -1.79
CA GLY A 114 1.74 1.24 -0.35
C GLY A 114 3.01 0.59 0.18
N TYR A 115 3.54 1.15 1.27
CA TYR A 115 4.66 0.60 2.02
C TYR A 115 4.47 0.87 3.52
N PHE A 116 5.36 0.33 4.34
CA PHE A 116 5.30 0.52 5.78
C PHE A 116 6.68 0.82 6.38
N ASP A 117 6.67 1.54 7.49
CA ASP A 117 7.86 1.80 8.29
C ASP A 117 7.71 1.11 9.65
N VAL A 118 8.85 0.72 10.23
CA VAL A 118 8.92 -0.04 11.46
C VAL A 118 9.90 0.62 12.42
N PHE A 119 9.44 0.88 13.63
CA PHE A 119 10.18 1.60 14.65
C PHE A 119 10.40 0.71 15.88
N PHE A 120 11.56 0.88 16.50
CA PHE A 120 11.97 0.30 17.79
C PHE A 120 12.36 1.47 18.70
N GLU A 121 11.40 2.01 19.45
CA GLU A 121 11.60 3.24 20.24
C GLU A 121 11.45 3.04 21.75
N LYS A 122 10.37 2.38 22.18
CA LYS A 122 10.03 2.29 23.61
C LYS A 122 11.16 1.63 24.39
N ASN A 123 11.64 2.29 25.45
CA ASN A 123 12.72 1.79 26.33
C ASN A 123 14.03 1.41 25.62
N CYS A 124 14.29 1.92 24.42
CA CYS A 124 15.55 1.69 23.70
C CYS A 124 16.49 2.89 23.87
N HIS A 125 17.73 2.66 24.31
CA HIS A 125 18.77 3.70 24.34
C HIS A 125 19.11 4.20 22.92
N ASN A 126 19.17 3.28 21.97
CA ASN A 126 19.37 3.57 20.55
C ASN A 126 18.08 3.20 19.80
N LYS A 127 17.38 4.20 19.27
CA LYS A 127 16.19 3.98 18.46
C LYS A 127 16.58 3.44 17.08
N VAL A 128 15.86 2.43 16.62
CA VAL A 128 16.09 1.82 15.30
C VAL A 128 14.85 1.98 14.45
N LEU A 129 15.04 2.42 13.21
CA LEU A 129 14.01 2.57 12.19
C LEU A 129 14.46 1.84 10.93
N PHE A 130 13.54 1.16 10.27
CA PHE A 130 13.71 0.89 8.85
C PHE A 130 12.41 1.10 8.09
N SER A 131 12.54 1.54 6.84
CA SER A 131 11.43 1.76 5.92
C SER A 131 11.47 0.70 4.82
N THR A 132 10.29 0.26 4.39
CA THR A 132 10.13 -0.51 3.15
C THR A 132 9.80 0.38 1.95
N GLY A 133 9.90 1.70 2.12
CA GLY A 133 9.63 2.67 1.08
C GLY A 133 10.55 2.53 -0.12
N PRO A 134 10.08 2.95 -1.30
CA PRO A 134 10.85 2.87 -2.55
C PRO A 134 12.14 3.69 -2.50
N GLN A 135 12.16 4.80 -1.75
CA GLN A 135 13.34 5.66 -1.58
C GLN A 135 14.41 5.07 -0.63
N CYS A 136 14.15 3.91 -0.01
CA CYS A 136 15.05 3.27 0.94
C CYS A 136 15.66 1.99 0.37
N THR A 137 16.64 1.41 1.09
CA THR A 137 17.26 0.16 0.69
C THR A 137 16.22 -0.95 0.53
N LYS A 138 16.28 -1.64 -0.62
CA LYS A 138 15.34 -2.70 -0.96
C LYS A 138 15.24 -3.77 0.14
N THR A 139 14.01 -4.16 0.44
CA THR A 139 13.71 -5.25 1.39
C THR A 139 12.95 -6.38 0.69
N HIS A 140 12.87 -7.56 1.33
CA HIS A 140 12.08 -8.67 0.80
C HIS A 140 10.57 -8.39 0.69
N TRP A 141 10.08 -7.38 1.42
CA TRP A 141 8.68 -6.96 1.36
C TRP A 141 8.35 -6.15 0.11
N LYS A 142 9.37 -5.56 -0.54
CA LYS A 142 9.19 -4.66 -1.69
C LYS A 142 8.10 -3.60 -1.39
N GLN A 143 7.29 -3.23 -2.37
CA GLN A 143 6.13 -2.36 -2.20
C GLN A 143 4.88 -3.04 -2.75
N THR A 144 3.71 -2.68 -2.21
CA THR A 144 2.41 -3.13 -2.74
C THR A 144 1.92 -2.10 -3.74
N ILE A 145 1.57 -2.50 -4.95
CA ILE A 145 1.18 -1.62 -6.05
C ILE A 145 -0.28 -1.90 -6.40
N PHE A 146 -1.08 -0.85 -6.39
CA PHE A 146 -2.50 -0.84 -6.75
C PHE A 146 -2.64 -0.16 -8.11
N LEU A 147 -2.72 -0.95 -9.19
CA LEU A 147 -2.86 -0.42 -10.55
C LEU A 147 -4.25 0.19 -10.75
N LEU A 148 -4.28 1.44 -11.20
CA LEU A 148 -5.54 2.11 -11.54
C LEU A 148 -6.03 1.61 -12.91
N GLU A 149 -7.32 1.27 -13.01
CA GLU A 149 -7.92 0.90 -14.30
C GLU A 149 -7.74 1.99 -15.35
N LYS A 150 -7.96 3.25 -14.99
CA LYS A 150 -7.74 4.42 -15.83
C LYS A 150 -6.70 5.33 -15.17
N PRO A 151 -5.62 5.71 -15.87
CA PRO A 151 -4.68 6.66 -15.32
C PRO A 151 -5.38 8.00 -15.05
N ILE A 152 -4.96 8.66 -13.98
CA ILE A 152 -5.51 9.94 -13.56
C ILE A 152 -4.51 11.03 -13.95
N PRO A 153 -4.87 11.99 -14.83
CA PRO A 153 -4.02 13.14 -15.06
C PRO A 153 -3.92 13.96 -13.77
N VAL A 154 -2.68 14.34 -13.43
CA VAL A 154 -2.36 15.14 -12.25
C VAL A 154 -1.34 16.22 -12.59
N GLU A 155 -1.42 17.33 -11.90
CA GLU A 155 -0.51 18.48 -12.06
C GLU A 155 0.40 18.66 -10.84
N ALA A 156 1.64 19.11 -11.05
CA ALA A 156 2.55 19.45 -9.95
C ALA A 156 1.93 20.52 -9.04
N GLY A 157 1.96 20.28 -7.73
CA GLY A 157 1.29 21.12 -6.73
C GLY A 157 -0.18 20.74 -6.45
N GLU A 158 -0.79 19.85 -7.24
CA GLU A 158 -2.12 19.31 -6.96
C GLU A 158 -2.12 18.48 -5.66
N ALA A 159 -3.20 18.59 -4.88
CA ALA A 159 -3.44 17.73 -3.74
C ALA A 159 -4.42 16.62 -4.14
N LEU A 160 -3.90 15.44 -4.51
CA LEU A 160 -4.71 14.29 -4.87
C LEU A 160 -5.30 13.66 -3.61
N ARG A 161 -6.60 13.90 -3.38
CA ARG A 161 -7.35 13.41 -2.22
C ARG A 161 -8.01 12.07 -2.53
N GLY A 162 -8.08 11.22 -1.52
CA GLY A 162 -8.76 9.95 -1.64
C GLY A 162 -9.05 9.33 -0.28
N LYS A 163 -9.65 8.14 -0.34
CA LYS A 163 -9.96 7.33 0.84
C LYS A 163 -9.51 5.90 0.59
N ILE A 164 -8.88 5.31 1.60
CA ILE A 164 -8.53 3.89 1.62
C ILE A 164 -9.35 3.19 2.69
N THR A 165 -9.80 1.98 2.39
CA THR A 165 -10.47 1.08 3.32
C THR A 165 -9.82 -0.29 3.24
N VAL A 166 -9.27 -0.76 4.36
CA VAL A 166 -8.65 -2.09 4.46
C VAL A 166 -9.58 -2.97 5.28
N ARG A 167 -9.99 -4.10 4.72
CA ARG A 167 -10.87 -5.08 5.36
C ARG A 167 -10.30 -6.47 5.23
N LYS A 168 -10.61 -7.32 6.20
CA LYS A 168 -10.23 -8.72 6.15
C LYS A 168 -11.21 -9.51 5.31
N ASN A 169 -10.73 -10.43 4.49
CA ASN A 169 -11.62 -11.35 3.81
C ASN A 169 -12.15 -12.39 4.81
N ARG A 170 -13.49 -12.52 4.90
CA ARG A 170 -14.15 -13.48 5.81
C ARG A 170 -14.04 -14.92 5.31
N LYS A 171 -13.96 -15.13 4.00
CA LYS A 171 -13.87 -16.46 3.37
C LYS A 171 -12.45 -17.01 3.41
N ASP A 172 -11.46 -16.14 3.20
CA ASP A 172 -10.04 -16.46 3.36
C ASP A 172 -9.40 -15.48 4.35
N PRO A 173 -9.23 -15.88 5.62
CA PRO A 173 -8.70 -15.01 6.66
C PRO A 173 -7.29 -14.48 6.43
N ARG A 174 -6.56 -15.00 5.43
CA ARG A 174 -5.20 -14.55 5.09
C ARG A 174 -5.21 -13.41 4.06
N SER A 175 -6.25 -13.32 3.23
CA SER A 175 -6.37 -12.22 2.27
C SER A 175 -7.02 -10.97 2.85
N LEU A 176 -6.63 -9.84 2.27
CA LEU A 176 -7.18 -8.53 2.55
C LEU A 176 -7.89 -7.98 1.31
N PHE A 177 -8.98 -7.27 1.56
CA PHE A 177 -9.61 -6.40 0.56
C PHE A 177 -9.22 -4.96 0.86
N ILE A 178 -8.59 -4.32 -0.11
CA ILE A 178 -8.21 -2.91 -0.05
C ILE A 178 -9.07 -2.16 -1.05
N THR A 179 -9.95 -1.28 -0.57
CA THR A 179 -10.72 -0.38 -1.45
C THR A 179 -10.04 0.98 -1.47
N LEU A 180 -9.71 1.47 -2.65
CA LEU A 180 -9.23 2.83 -2.89
C LEU A 180 -10.31 3.62 -3.62
N SER A 181 -10.58 4.83 -3.14
CA SER A 181 -11.44 5.82 -3.77
C SER A 181 -10.64 7.09 -4.02
N VAL A 182 -10.47 7.47 -5.29
CA VAL A 182 -9.67 8.62 -5.72
C VAL A 182 -10.36 9.30 -6.89
N LYS A 183 -10.56 10.62 -6.79
CA LYS A 183 -11.45 11.39 -7.70
C LYS A 183 -12.80 10.65 -7.85
N ASP A 184 -13.25 10.41 -9.09
CA ASP A 184 -14.51 9.74 -9.41
C ASP A 184 -14.37 8.21 -9.56
N THR A 185 -13.23 7.64 -9.14
CA THR A 185 -12.95 6.20 -9.29
C THR A 185 -12.91 5.51 -7.94
N GLN A 186 -13.51 4.32 -7.88
CA GLN A 186 -13.43 3.43 -6.73
C GLN A 186 -13.08 2.02 -7.23
N GLN A 187 -12.05 1.43 -6.64
CA GLN A 187 -11.57 0.11 -7.01
C GLN A 187 -11.20 -0.69 -5.76
N THR A 188 -11.57 -1.97 -5.76
CA THR A 188 -11.22 -2.90 -4.69
C THR A 188 -10.19 -3.89 -5.20
N TYR A 189 -9.12 -4.04 -4.42
CA TYR A 189 -8.01 -4.93 -4.68
C TYR A 189 -8.01 -6.08 -3.69
N SER A 190 -7.64 -7.27 -4.15
CA SER A 190 -7.31 -8.40 -3.30
C SER A 190 -5.80 -8.50 -3.13
N LEU A 191 -5.35 -8.66 -1.90
CA LEU A 191 -3.98 -8.98 -1.55
C LEU A 191 -3.98 -10.31 -0.79
N GLN A 192 -3.28 -11.31 -1.32
CA GLN A 192 -3.14 -12.65 -0.75
C GLN A 192 -1.81 -12.82 0.01
#